data_AF-A0A535L0X6-F1
#
_entry.id   AF-A0A535L0X6-F1
#
_cell.length_a   1.000
_cell.length_b   1.000
_cell.length_c   1.000
_cell.angle_alpha   90.00
_cell.angle_beta   90.00
_cell.angle_gamma   90.00
#
_symmetry.space_group_name_H-M   'P 1'
#
loop_
_entity.id
_entity.type
_entity.pdbx_description
1 polymer ?
#
loop_
_entity_poly.entity_id
_entity_poly.type
_entity_poly.pdbx_seq_one_letter_code
_entity_poly.pdbx_strand_id
1 'polypeptide(L)'
;MSDDNDTYLKKTPISTVRFGIGKEIRLYIDELAVTGQEEDQEIRIALEAIKRLILVPGDPNPAKLVLMADLDDDTTIILTA
;
A
#
# COMPACT_ATOMS: atom_id res chain seq x y z
N MET A 1 -16.82 -33.30 -7.32
CA MET A 1 -15.54 -32.58 -7.45
C MET A 1 -15.93 -31.17 -7.80
N SER A 2 -16.04 -30.34 -6.78
CA SER A 2 -16.48 -28.95 -6.92
C SER A 2 -15.23 -28.10 -7.15
N ASP A 3 -15.35 -27.18 -8.10
CA ASP A 3 -14.27 -26.32 -8.58
C ASP A 3 -13.79 -25.35 -7.50
N ASP A 4 -12.86 -25.79 -6.66
CA ASP A 4 -12.10 -24.94 -5.71
C ASP A 4 -10.98 -24.15 -6.41
N ASN A 5 -11.22 -23.63 -7.62
CA ASN A 5 -10.15 -23.04 -8.43
C ASN A 5 -10.18 -21.50 -8.51
N ASP A 6 -11.10 -20.86 -7.79
CA ASP A 6 -11.33 -19.41 -7.86
C ASP A 6 -10.66 -18.60 -6.74
N THR A 7 -9.98 -19.24 -5.79
CA THR A 7 -9.63 -18.56 -4.53
C THR A 7 -8.32 -17.77 -4.56
N TYR A 8 -7.38 -17.99 -5.51
CA TYR A 8 -6.08 -17.29 -5.46
C TYR A 8 -5.39 -17.16 -6.82
N LEU A 9 -6.00 -16.50 -7.81
CA LEU A 9 -5.17 -15.74 -8.75
C LEU A 9 -4.54 -14.58 -7.95
N LYS A 10 -3.47 -14.89 -7.20
CA LYS A 10 -2.63 -13.87 -6.57
C LYS A 10 -2.16 -12.96 -7.69
N LYS A 11 -2.84 -11.83 -7.87
CA LYS A 11 -2.43 -10.77 -8.78
C LYS A 11 -0.94 -10.57 -8.55
N THR A 12 -0.15 -10.65 -9.62
CA THR A 12 1.29 -10.39 -9.50
C THR A 12 1.45 -8.87 -9.47
N PRO A 13 2.19 -8.32 -8.49
CA PRO A 13 2.40 -6.88 -8.45
C PRO A 13 3.16 -6.44 -9.71
N ILE A 14 2.72 -5.33 -10.30
CA ILE A 14 3.42 -4.63 -11.38
C ILE A 14 4.77 -4.12 -10.87
N SER A 15 4.80 -3.63 -9.64
CA SER A 15 6.01 -3.14 -8.98
C SER A 15 5.96 -3.40 -7.48
N THR A 16 7.11 -3.66 -6.89
CA THR A 16 7.28 -3.84 -5.45
C THR A 16 8.44 -2.98 -4.97
N VAL A 17 8.19 -2.13 -3.97
CA VAL A 17 9.18 -1.30 -3.30
C VAL A 17 9.34 -1.75 -1.87
N ARG A 18 10.58 -2.03 -1.45
CA ARG A 18 10.93 -2.35 -0.06
C ARG A 18 11.47 -1.10 0.62
N PHE A 19 10.88 -0.75 1.77
CA PHE A 19 11.25 0.45 2.53
C PHE A 19 11.62 0.16 3.99
N GLY A 20 11.72 -1.11 4.35
CA GLY A 20 12.15 -1.58 5.66
C GLY A 20 12.18 -3.10 5.72
N ILE A 21 12.62 -3.66 6.85
CA ILE A 21 12.57 -5.10 7.09
C ILE A 21 11.09 -5.51 7.14
N GLY A 22 10.70 -6.42 6.25
CA GLY A 22 9.32 -6.91 6.18
C GLY A 22 8.28 -5.87 5.76
N LYS A 23 8.69 -4.70 5.24
CA LYS A 23 7.77 -3.64 4.79
C LYS A 23 7.85 -3.45 3.27
N GLU A 24 6.71 -3.61 2.60
CA GLU A 24 6.61 -3.52 1.14
C GLU A 24 5.43 -2.65 0.70
N ILE A 25 5.64 -1.86 -0.35
CA ILE A 25 4.58 -1.26 -1.16
C ILE A 25 4.48 -2.07 -2.44
N ARG A 26 3.29 -2.53 -2.78
CA ARG A 26 3.02 -3.33 -3.97
C ARG A 26 1.98 -2.62 -4.82
N LEU A 27 2.34 -2.30 -6.06
CA LEU A 27 1.43 -1.75 -7.04
C LEU A 27 0.83 -2.88 -7.86
N TYR A 28 -0.49 -2.96 -7.91
CA TYR A 28 -1.23 -3.83 -8.79
C TYR A 28 -1.93 -3.00 -9.88
N ILE A 29 -2.67 -3.65 -10.77
CA ILE A 29 -3.34 -2.97 -11.88
C ILE A 29 -4.44 -2.02 -11.41
N ASP A 30 -5.09 -2.33 -10.29
CA ASP A 30 -6.27 -1.66 -9.77
C ASP A 30 -6.14 -1.21 -8.32
N GLU A 31 -5.06 -1.58 -7.62
CA GLU A 31 -4.87 -1.27 -6.20
C GLU A 31 -3.41 -0.99 -5.85
N LEU A 32 -3.21 -0.20 -4.79
CA LEU A 32 -1.95 -0.04 -4.09
C LEU A 32 -2.07 -0.76 -2.74
N ALA A 33 -1.19 -1.73 -2.49
CA ALA A 33 -1.13 -2.43 -1.21
C ALA A 33 0.13 -2.04 -0.45
N VAL A 34 0.01 -1.84 0.86
CA VAL A 34 1.14 -1.67 1.77
C VAL A 34 1.06 -2.73 2.86
N THR A 35 2.13 -3.50 2.98
CA THR A 35 2.22 -4.62 3.92
C THR A 35 3.34 -4.35 4.92
N GLY A 36 3.07 -4.49 6.22
CA GLY A 36 4.09 -4.55 7.27
C GLY A 36 4.05 -5.89 8.00
N GLN A 37 5.14 -6.67 7.92
CA GLN A 37 5.20 -8.01 8.53
C GLN A 37 5.13 -8.02 10.06
N GLU A 38 5.49 -6.92 10.74
CA GLU A 38 5.50 -6.89 12.20
C GLU A 38 4.11 -6.66 12.82
N GLU A 39 3.13 -6.16 12.05
CA GLU A 39 1.81 -5.75 12.59
C GLU A 39 0.62 -6.50 11.96
N ASP A 40 0.85 -7.48 11.07
CA ASP A 40 -0.19 -8.10 10.22
C ASP A 40 -1.12 -7.07 9.54
N GLN A 41 -0.62 -5.84 9.37
CA GLN A 41 -1.35 -4.76 8.74
C GLN A 41 -1.06 -4.79 7.24
N GLU A 42 -2.09 -5.14 6.48
CA GLU A 42 -2.16 -4.90 5.05
C GLU A 42 -3.22 -3.83 4.77
N ILE A 43 -2.78 -2.70 4.24
CA ILE A 43 -3.66 -1.66 3.73
C ILE A 43 -3.75 -1.85 2.23
N ARG A 44 -4.97 -2.00 1.69
CA ARG A 44 -5.25 -2.06 0.25
C ARG A 44 -6.16 -0.91 -0.13
N ILE A 45 -5.74 -0.12 -1.11
CA ILE A 45 -6.49 1.03 -1.60
C ILE A 45 -6.69 0.88 -3.10
N ALA A 46 -7.93 0.96 -3.57
CA ALA A 46 -8.22 1.01 -4.99
C ALA A 46 -7.59 2.26 -5.62
N LEU A 47 -6.91 2.12 -6.75
CA LEU A 47 -6.22 3.25 -7.40
C LEU A 47 -7.21 4.34 -7.82
N GLU A 48 -8.44 3.98 -8.17
CA GLU A 48 -9.50 4.94 -8.53
C GLU A 48 -9.94 5.81 -7.35
N ALA A 49 -9.80 5.33 -6.12
CA ALA A 49 -10.14 6.08 -4.92
C ALA A 49 -9.01 7.06 -4.51
N ILE A 50 -7.80 6.92 -5.07
CA ILE A 50 -6.66 7.78 -4.74
C ILE A 50 -6.77 9.09 -5.52
N LYS A 51 -7.07 10.18 -4.81
CA LYS A 51 -7.08 11.53 -5.36
C LYS A 51 -5.67 12.08 -5.54
N ARG A 52 -4.77 11.80 -4.59
CA ARG A 52 -3.34 12.16 -4.67
C ARG A 52 -2.47 11.32 -3.73
N LEU A 53 -1.22 11.14 -4.13
CA LEU A 53 -0.16 10.63 -3.26
C LEU A 53 0.73 11.79 -2.81
N ILE A 54 1.09 11.80 -1.53
CA ILE A 54 1.89 12.84 -0.90
C ILE A 54 3.10 12.18 -0.24
N LEU A 55 4.30 12.65 -0.58
CA LEU A 55 5.56 12.20 0.01
C LEU A 55 6.20 13.37 0.76
N VAL A 56 6.39 13.22 2.06
CA VAL A 56 7.00 14.25 2.92
C VAL A 56 8.12 13.66 3.78
N PRO A 57 9.11 14.47 4.20
CA PRO A 57 10.02 14.08 5.26
C PRO A 57 9.25 13.84 6.57
N GLY A 58 9.69 12.85 7.34
CA GLY A 58 9.18 12.60 8.68
C GLY A 58 9.62 13.68 9.67
N ASP A 59 8.81 13.86 10.71
CA ASP A 59 9.07 14.78 11.83
C ASP A 59 9.11 13.92 13.12
N PRO A 60 10.18 13.95 13.93
CA PRO A 60 11.35 14.85 13.89
C PRO A 60 12.56 14.32 13.11
N ASN A 61 12.40 13.25 12.33
CA ASN A 61 13.50 12.64 11.57
C ASN A 61 13.29 12.78 10.05
N PRO A 62 13.82 13.86 9.41
CA PRO A 62 13.64 14.12 7.99
C PRO A 62 14.27 13.08 7.07
N ALA A 63 15.18 12.24 7.59
CA ALA A 63 15.77 11.15 6.81
C ALA A 63 14.78 9.99 6.57
N LYS A 64 13.68 9.93 7.34
CA LYS A 64 12.55 9.03 7.07
C LYS A 64 11.57 9.73 6.13
N LEU A 65 11.01 9.00 5.18
CA LEU A 65 9.95 9.51 4.29
C LEU A 65 8.60 8.93 4.73
N VAL A 66 7.59 9.78 4.76
CA VAL A 66 6.20 9.42 5.05
C VAL A 66 5.42 9.54 3.76
N LEU A 67 4.82 8.42 3.33
CA LEU A 67 3.91 8.37 2.19
C LEU A 67 2.48 8.42 2.72
N MET A 68 1.66 9.26 2.12
CA MET A 68 0.23 9.40 2.41
C MET A 68 -0.58 9.35 1.11
N ALA A 69 -1.84 8.93 1.23
CA ALA A 69 -2.83 9.04 0.17
C ALA A 69 -3.99 9.88 0.66
N ASP A 70 -4.33 10.94 -0.07
CA ASP A 70 -5.66 11.53 0.07
C ASP A 70 -6.60 10.79 -0.88
N LEU A 71 -7.75 10.42 -0.35
CA LEU A 71 -8.81 9.74 -1.09
C LEU A 71 -9.81 10.74 -1.68
N ASP A 72 -10.68 10.24 -2.55
CA ASP A 72 -11.76 11.01 -3.16
C ASP A 72 -12.85 11.45 -2.16
N ASP A 73 -12.98 10.75 -1.04
CA ASP A 73 -13.85 11.10 0.10
C ASP A 73 -13.23 12.12 1.09
N ASP A 74 -12.11 12.73 0.70
CA ASP A 74 -11.32 13.69 1.48
C ASP A 74 -10.67 13.10 2.76
N THR A 75 -10.63 11.77 2.92
CA THR A 75 -9.82 11.09 3.94
C THR A 75 -8.34 11.08 3.56
N THR A 76 -7.45 11.34 4.53
CA THR A 76 -6.00 11.12 4.37
C THR A 76 -5.57 9.87 5.14
N ILE A 77 -4.89 8.96 4.46
CA ILE A 77 -4.34 7.72 5.03
C ILE A 77 -2.81 7.79 4.99
N ILE A 78 -2.16 7.48 6.11
CA ILE A 78 -0.72 7.26 6.17
C ILE A 78 -0.42 5.84 5.68
N LEU A 79 0.38 5.73 4.63
CA LEU A 79 0.77 4.48 4.01
C LEU A 79 2.09 3.96 4.57
N THR A 80 3.08 4.84 4.78
CA THR A 80 4.38 4.47 5.35
C THR A 80 4.83 5.49 6.40
N ALA A 81 5.38 5.02 7.51
CA ALA A 81 6.01 5.83 8.56
C ALA A 81 7.21 5.11 9.21
#